data_AF-A0A3P1CQK3-F1
#
_entry.id   AF-A0A3P1CQK3-F1
#
_cell.length_a   1.000
_cell.length_b   1.000
_cell.length_c   1.000
_cell.angle_alpha   90.00
_cell.angle_beta   90.00
_cell.angle_gamma   90.00
#
_symmetry.space_group_name_H-M   'P 1'
#
loop_
_entity.id
_entity.type
_entity.pdbx_description
1 polymer ?
#
loop_
_entity_poly.entity_id
_entity_poly.type
_entity_poly.pdbx_seq_one_letter_code
_entity_poly.pdbx_strand_id
1 'polypeptide(L)'
;MSFTPDSRPDVFISRDYLFYGCVAIFLINNTLINTLTKLFPKVSGTALPIPNQQLWLEHRDQLNEIFRNWFYSLMAAVNTVMALSLYVLGRLNTQLGATQLSGHQWLLPVCTAIILIVIISLPIRLAMKPAAEE
;
A
#
# COMPACT_ATOMS: atom_id res chain seq x y z
N MET A 1 -14.27 -15.65 21.12
CA MET A 1 -13.29 -14.76 21.76
C MET A 1 -13.23 -15.20 23.22
N SER A 2 -12.15 -15.89 23.62
CA SER A 2 -11.98 -16.38 24.98
C SER A 2 -11.48 -15.25 25.87
N PHE A 3 -11.98 -15.17 27.09
CA PHE A 3 -11.53 -14.22 28.12
C PHE A 3 -10.95 -15.04 29.26
N THR A 4 -9.85 -14.57 29.86
CA THR A 4 -9.36 -15.13 31.13
C THR A 4 -10.42 -14.94 32.22
N PRO A 5 -10.40 -15.74 33.32
CA PRO A 5 -11.33 -15.61 34.44
C PRO A 5 -11.45 -14.18 35.00
N ASP A 6 -10.40 -13.37 34.81
CA ASP A 6 -10.29 -11.98 35.27
C ASP A 6 -10.89 -10.96 34.28
N SER A 7 -11.63 -11.41 33.26
CA SER A 7 -12.21 -10.57 32.19
C SER A 7 -11.18 -9.77 31.39
N ARG A 8 -9.93 -10.24 31.34
CA ARG A 8 -8.88 -9.68 30.50
C ARG A 8 -8.88 -10.35 29.12
N PRO A 9 -8.57 -9.61 28.04
CA PRO A 9 -8.43 -10.21 26.73
C PRO A 9 -7.27 -11.21 26.73
N ASP A 10 -7.49 -12.42 26.21
CA ASP A 10 -6.51 -13.53 26.20
C ASP A 10 -5.25 -13.26 25.35
N VAL A 11 -5.25 -12.21 24.52
CA VAL A 11 -4.17 -11.90 23.58
C VAL A 11 -3.70 -10.47 23.76
N PHE A 12 -2.50 -10.31 24.32
CA PHE A 12 -1.77 -9.06 24.36
C PHE A 12 -0.58 -9.15 23.42
N ILE A 13 -0.48 -8.20 22.48
CA ILE A 13 0.74 -8.02 21.68
C ILE A 13 1.61 -7.01 22.40
N SER A 14 2.88 -7.38 22.65
CA SER A 14 3.84 -6.44 23.24
C SER A 14 4.13 -5.27 22.29
N ARG A 15 4.42 -4.10 22.85
CA ARG A 15 4.82 -2.91 22.09
C ARG A 15 6.01 -3.18 21.17
N ASP A 16 6.97 -3.98 21.61
CA ASP A 16 8.18 -4.27 20.87
C ASP A 16 7.87 -5.06 19.60
N TYR A 17 7.03 -6.09 19.70
CA TYR A 17 6.55 -6.84 18.54
C TYR A 17 5.83 -5.94 17.51
N LEU A 18 4.97 -5.02 17.97
CA LEU A 18 4.30 -4.06 17.08
C LEU A 18 5.29 -3.12 16.41
N PHE A 19 6.22 -2.55 17.18
CA PHE A 19 7.22 -1.62 16.67
C PHE A 19 8.12 -2.28 15.62
N TYR A 20 8.73 -3.42 15.96
CA TYR A 20 9.61 -4.13 15.04
C TYR A 20 8.86 -4.68 13.82
N GLY A 21 7.60 -5.12 14.00
CA GLY A 21 6.73 -5.52 12.90
C GLY A 21 6.49 -4.36 11.91
N CYS A 22 6.11 -3.18 12.40
CA CYS A 22 5.91 -2.00 11.56
C CYS A 22 7.19 -1.54 10.87
N VAL A 23 8.31 -1.50 11.59
CA VAL A 23 9.61 -1.15 11.01
C VAL A 23 10.02 -2.14 9.92
N ALA A 24 9.85 -3.44 10.16
CA ALA A 24 10.15 -4.47 9.16
C ALA A 24 9.28 -4.30 7.90
N ILE A 25 7.97 -4.13 8.05
CA ILE A 25 7.06 -3.92 6.91
C ILE A 25 7.46 -2.64 6.17
N PHE A 26 7.77 -1.56 6.88
CA PHE A 26 8.19 -0.30 6.28
C PHE A 26 9.47 -0.49 5.46
N LEU A 27 10.52 -1.09 6.05
CA LEU A 27 11.79 -1.31 5.36
C LEU A 27 11.63 -2.24 4.15
N ILE A 28 10.91 -3.34 4.31
CA ILE A 28 10.65 -4.31 3.23
C ILE A 28 9.90 -3.62 2.09
N ASN A 29 8.81 -2.91 2.39
CA ASN A 29 8.01 -2.20 1.40
C ASN A 29 8.84 -1.17 0.63
N ASN A 30 9.56 -0.29 1.33
CA ASN A 30 10.35 0.76 0.68
C ASN A 30 11.50 0.16 -0.16
N THR A 31 12.19 -0.85 0.37
CA THR A 31 13.30 -1.51 -0.32
C THR A 31 12.83 -2.29 -1.54
N LEU A 32 11.76 -3.07 -1.41
CA LEU A 32 11.18 -3.87 -2.48
C LEU A 32 10.71 -2.97 -3.63
N ILE A 33 9.94 -1.93 -3.34
CA ILE A 33 9.41 -1.04 -4.36
C ILE A 33 10.52 -0.25 -5.06
N ASN A 34 11.53 0.23 -4.32
CA ASN A 34 12.69 0.90 -4.92
C ASN A 34 13.46 -0.05 -5.85
N THR A 35 13.61 -1.31 -5.45
CA THR A 35 14.26 -2.34 -6.27
C THR A 35 13.45 -2.62 -7.53
N LEU A 36 12.14 -2.81 -7.41
CA LEU A 36 11.25 -3.01 -8.56
C LEU A 36 11.31 -1.84 -9.55
N THR A 37 11.32 -0.60 -9.05
CA THR A 37 11.44 0.61 -9.87
C THR A 37 12.74 0.64 -10.68
N LYS A 38 13.84 0.13 -10.12
CA LYS A 38 15.15 0.04 -10.80
C LYS A 38 15.27 -1.14 -11.76
N LEU A 39 14.55 -2.23 -11.48
CA LEU A 39 14.55 -3.43 -12.32
C LEU A 39 13.60 -3.32 -13.50
N PHE A 40 12.48 -2.60 -13.35
CA PHE A 40 11.44 -2.50 -14.36
C PHE A 40 11.92 -2.01 -15.74
N PRO A 41 12.82 -0.99 -15.85
CA PRO A 41 13.36 -0.58 -17.15
C PRO A 41 14.21 -1.66 -17.84
N LYS A 42 14.73 -2.64 -17.08
CA LYS A 42 15.55 -3.75 -17.60
C LYS A 42 14.70 -4.91 -18.13
N VAL A 43 13.39 -4.89 -17.89
CA VAL A 43 12.47 -5.95 -18.35
C VAL A 43 12.07 -5.68 -19.80
N SER A 44 12.15 -6.71 -20.65
CA SER A 44 11.70 -6.65 -22.03
C SER A 44 10.21 -6.28 -22.10
N GLY A 45 9.88 -5.21 -22.82
CA GLY A 45 8.49 -4.72 -22.95
C GLY A 45 7.55 -5.71 -23.66
N THR A 46 8.10 -6.71 -24.35
CA THR A 46 7.34 -7.79 -24.99
C THR A 46 6.72 -8.79 -24.02
N ALA A 47 7.21 -8.86 -22.77
CA ALA A 47 6.71 -9.79 -21.76
C ALA A 47 5.54 -9.24 -20.92
N LEU A 48 5.18 -7.98 -21.08
CA LEU A 48 4.14 -7.33 -20.28
C LEU A 48 2.77 -7.46 -20.97
N PRO A 49 1.74 -7.99 -20.28
CA PRO A 49 0.37 -8.04 -20.81
C PRO A 49 -0.28 -6.66 -20.72
N ILE A 50 0.15 -5.74 -21.59
CA ILE A 50 -0.37 -4.37 -21.66
C ILE A 50 -1.17 -4.15 -22.94
N PRO A 51 -2.29 -3.40 -22.88
CA PRO A 51 -2.99 -2.97 -24.08
C PRO A 51 -2.07 -2.07 -24.93
N ASN A 52 -2.20 -2.12 -26.25
CA ASN A 52 -1.41 -1.29 -27.18
C ASN A 52 0.11 -1.43 -27.03
N GLN A 53 0.60 -2.66 -26.86
CA GLN A 53 2.00 -2.96 -26.57
C GLN A 53 3.00 -2.31 -27.54
N GLN A 54 2.71 -2.32 -28.85
CA GLN A 54 3.59 -1.67 -29.84
C GLN A 54 3.76 -0.17 -29.60
N LEU A 55 2.66 0.54 -29.31
CA LEU A 55 2.68 1.98 -29.06
C LEU A 55 3.48 2.31 -27.77
N TRP A 56 3.37 1.49 -26.75
CA TRP A 56 4.14 1.67 -25.52
C TRP A 56 5.62 1.26 -25.64
N LEU A 57 5.95 0.40 -26.61
CA LEU A 57 7.35 0.09 -26.94
C LEU A 57 8.01 1.26 -27.67
N GLU A 58 7.28 1.98 -28.51
CA GLU A 58 7.74 3.22 -29.17
C GLU A 58 7.95 4.35 -28.15
N HIS A 59 7.09 4.46 -27.13
CA HIS A 59 7.19 5.45 -26.05
C HIS A 59 7.66 4.84 -24.71
N ARG A 60 8.77 4.09 -24.74
CA ARG A 60 9.23 3.32 -23.57
C ARG A 60 9.56 4.18 -22.34
N ASP A 61 10.03 5.40 -22.56
CA ASP A 61 10.37 6.34 -21.48
C ASP A 61 9.12 6.80 -20.70
N GLN A 62 8.04 7.14 -21.41
CA GLN A 62 6.75 7.45 -20.79
C GLN A 62 6.20 6.24 -20.02
N LEU A 63 6.32 5.03 -20.57
CA LEU A 63 5.93 3.80 -19.87
C LEU A 63 6.72 3.61 -18.57
N ASN A 64 8.04 3.81 -18.61
CA ASN A 64 8.91 3.72 -17.43
C ASN A 64 8.52 4.73 -16.36
N GLU A 65 8.19 5.96 -16.76
CA GLU A 65 7.73 7.00 -15.84
C GLU A 65 6.39 6.64 -15.19
N ILE A 66 5.41 6.15 -15.96
CA ILE A 66 4.11 5.72 -15.43
C ILE A 66 4.30 4.64 -14.36
N PHE A 67 5.09 3.60 -14.66
CA PHE A 67 5.34 2.52 -13.71
C PHE A 67 6.12 3.00 -12.49
N ARG A 68 7.14 3.85 -12.67
CA ARG A 68 7.89 4.45 -11.56
C ARG A 68 6.96 5.24 -10.63
N ASN A 69 6.11 6.10 -11.19
CA ASN A 69 5.17 6.90 -10.41
C ASN A 69 4.12 6.03 -9.73
N TRP A 70 3.66 4.97 -10.39
CA TRP A 70 2.72 4.00 -9.81
C TRP A 70 3.35 3.21 -8.65
N PHE A 71 4.59 2.75 -8.80
CA PHE A 71 5.33 2.09 -7.72
C PHE A 71 5.47 3.01 -6.50
N TYR A 72 5.85 4.27 -6.68
CA TYR A 72 5.89 5.23 -5.58
C TYR A 72 4.52 5.48 -4.95
N SER A 73 3.45 5.50 -5.75
CA SER A 73 2.09 5.62 -5.25
C SER A 73 1.69 4.43 -4.39
N LEU A 74 2.10 3.21 -4.78
CA LEU A 74 1.92 1.99 -3.99
C LEU A 74 2.69 2.03 -2.68
N MET A 75 3.95 2.46 -2.71
CA MET A 75 4.77 2.65 -1.51
C MET A 75 4.09 3.62 -0.53
N ALA A 76 3.63 4.77 -1.03
CA ALA A 76 2.93 5.78 -0.24
C ALA A 76 1.62 5.26 0.36
N ALA A 77 0.84 4.49 -0.41
CA ALA A 77 -0.41 3.88 0.05
C ALA A 77 -0.19 2.91 1.21
N VAL A 78 0.79 2.01 1.10
CA VAL A 78 1.15 1.08 2.19
C VAL A 78 1.59 1.83 3.44
N ASN A 79 2.45 2.83 3.29
CA ASN A 79 2.91 3.65 4.42
C ASN A 79 1.74 4.42 5.07
N THR A 80 0.79 4.90 4.27
CA THR A 80 -0.42 5.60 4.76
C THR A 80 -1.34 4.65 5.54
N VAL A 81 -1.59 3.45 5.02
CA VAL A 81 -2.39 2.41 5.70
C VAL A 81 -1.75 2.03 7.03
N MET A 82 -0.42 1.89 7.07
CA MET A 82 0.31 1.60 8.30
C MET A 82 0.18 2.74 9.31
N ALA A 83 0.36 3.99 8.87
CA ALA A 83 0.23 5.16 9.72
C ALA A 83 -1.19 5.30 10.30
N LEU A 84 -2.24 5.10 9.48
CA LEU A 84 -3.63 5.09 9.94
C LEU A 84 -3.90 3.97 10.94
N SER A 85 -3.36 2.78 10.70
CA SER A 85 -3.50 1.63 11.59
C SER A 85 -2.86 1.90 12.95
N LEU A 86 -1.63 2.44 12.96
CA LEU A 86 -0.93 2.82 14.19
C LEU A 86 -1.63 3.98 14.92
N TYR A 87 -2.17 4.94 14.17
CA TYR A 87 -2.95 6.05 14.74
C TYR A 87 -4.18 5.53 15.50
N VAL A 88 -4.99 4.68 14.86
CA VAL A 88 -6.18 4.09 15.49
C VAL A 88 -5.77 3.20 16.68
N LEU A 89 -4.72 2.40 16.54
CA LEU A 89 -4.21 1.58 17.63
C LEU A 89 -3.77 2.42 18.84
N GLY A 90 -3.07 3.54 18.59
CA GLY A 90 -2.69 4.49 19.64
C GLY A 90 -3.89 5.09 20.35
N ARG A 91 -4.94 5.47 19.60
CA ARG A 91 -6.20 5.97 20.16
C ARG A 91 -6.90 4.93 21.03
N LEU A 92 -7.02 3.69 20.54
CA LEU A 92 -7.60 2.59 21.30
C LEU A 92 -6.80 2.30 22.58
N ASN A 93 -5.47 2.35 22.50
CA ASN A 93 -4.60 2.15 23.66
C ASN A 93 -4.75 3.26 24.71
N THR A 94 -5.08 4.50 24.31
CA THR A 94 -5.33 5.61 25.25
C THR A 94 -6.73 5.60 25.87
N GLN A 95 -7.69 4.89 25.25
CA GLN A 95 -9.09 4.84 25.67
C GLN A 95 -9.42 3.62 26.54
N LEU A 96 -8.43 3.03 27.23
CA LEU A 96 -8.58 1.92 28.18
C LEU A 96 -9.74 2.19 29.17
N GLY A 97 -10.93 1.66 28.86
CA GLY A 97 -12.16 1.85 29.64
C GLY A 97 -13.43 2.13 28.82
N ALA A 98 -13.30 2.64 27.58
CA ALA A 98 -14.44 2.87 26.70
C ALA A 98 -14.58 1.71 25.69
N THR A 99 -15.48 0.78 25.98
CA THR A 99 -15.74 -0.48 25.26
C THR A 99 -16.33 -0.33 23.85
N GLN A 100 -16.30 0.85 23.24
CA GLN A 100 -16.89 1.04 21.91
C GLN A 100 -15.84 1.16 20.81
N LEU A 101 -15.54 0.02 20.18
CA LEU A 101 -14.88 -0.07 18.87
C LEU A 101 -15.69 0.61 17.74
N SER A 102 -16.94 1.00 18.03
CA SER A 102 -17.92 1.58 17.10
C SER A 102 -17.44 2.84 16.36
N GLY A 103 -16.47 3.58 16.91
CA GLY A 103 -15.97 4.82 16.28
C GLY A 103 -14.93 4.63 15.18
N HIS A 104 -14.39 3.42 15.00
CA HIS A 104 -13.24 3.18 14.11
C HIS A 104 -13.54 2.21 12.96
N GLN A 105 -14.81 1.87 12.73
CA GLN A 105 -15.24 0.99 11.63
C GLN A 105 -14.89 1.54 10.24
N TRP A 106 -14.69 2.86 10.12
CA TRP A 106 -14.27 3.52 8.88
C TRP A 106 -12.84 3.17 8.45
N LEU A 107 -12.00 2.67 9.36
CA LEU A 107 -10.59 2.41 9.07
C LEU A 107 -10.44 1.41 7.92
N LEU A 108 -11.18 0.30 7.98
CA LEU A 108 -11.13 -0.76 6.98
C LEU A 108 -11.57 -0.28 5.58
N PRO A 109 -12.76 0.34 5.39
CA PRO A 109 -13.16 0.83 4.08
C PRO A 109 -12.23 1.93 3.55
N VAL A 110 -11.66 2.80 4.40
CA VAL A 110 -10.67 3.80 3.96
C VAL A 110 -9.38 3.15 3.48
N CYS A 111 -8.83 2.19 4.23
CA CYS A 111 -7.63 1.47 3.81
C CYS A 111 -7.87 0.71 2.49
N THR A 112 -9.03 0.05 2.38
CA THR A 112 -9.44 -0.65 1.14
C THR A 112 -9.55 0.33 -0.03
N ALA A 113 -10.17 1.50 0.17
CA ALA A 113 -10.30 2.50 -0.88
C ALA A 113 -8.94 3.01 -1.36
N ILE A 114 -8.01 3.31 -0.45
CA ILE A 114 -6.65 3.76 -0.78
C ILE A 114 -5.95 2.73 -1.68
N ILE A 115 -5.96 1.45 -1.28
CA ILE A 115 -5.32 0.38 -2.04
C ILE A 115 -5.99 0.17 -3.40
N LEU A 116 -7.33 0.16 -3.42
CA LEU A 116 -8.11 -0.04 -4.64
C LEU A 116 -7.87 1.10 -5.65
N ILE A 117 -7.82 2.35 -5.20
CA ILE A 117 -7.49 3.51 -6.05
C ILE A 117 -6.11 3.32 -6.69
N VAL A 118 -5.10 2.93 -5.91
CA VAL A 118 -3.76 2.70 -6.47
C VAL A 118 -3.75 1.56 -7.47
N ILE A 119 -4.37 0.41 -7.16
CA ILE A 119 -4.42 -0.74 -8.05
C ILE A 119 -5.12 -0.40 -9.37
N ILE A 120 -6.27 0.29 -9.31
CA ILE A 120 -7.05 0.66 -10.51
C ILE A 120 -6.40 1.80 -11.30
N SER A 121 -5.58 2.65 -10.66
CA SER A 121 -4.92 3.76 -11.37
C SER A 121 -3.97 3.30 -12.48
N LEU A 122 -3.35 2.13 -12.35
CA LEU A 122 -2.43 1.59 -13.37
C LEU A 122 -3.14 1.17 -14.66
N PRO A 123 -4.14 0.26 -14.66
CA PRO A 123 -4.82 -0.12 -15.88
C PRO A 123 -5.52 1.06 -16.57
N ILE A 124 -6.05 2.02 -15.80
CA ILE A 124 -6.62 3.25 -16.38
C ILE A 124 -5.54 4.03 -17.14
N ARG A 125 -4.37 4.26 -16.53
CA ARG A 125 -3.26 4.98 -17.19
C ARG A 125 -2.72 4.24 -18.40
N LEU A 126 -2.63 2.91 -18.35
CA LEU A 126 -2.15 2.09 -19.48
C LEU A 126 -3.16 2.01 -20.64
N ALA A 127 -4.45 2.18 -20.35
CA ALA A 127 -5.50 2.23 -21.37
C ALA A 127 -5.55 3.59 -22.10
N MET A 128 -5.05 4.66 -21.48
CA MET A 128 -4.87 5.95 -22.13
C MET A 128 -3.71 5.88 -23.13
N LYS A 129 -3.83 6.53 -24.28
CA LYS A 129 -2.71 6.63 -25.23
C LYS A 129 -1.57 7.45 -24.60
N PRO A 130 -0.29 7.17 -24.94
CA PRO A 130 0.82 8.03 -24.55
C PRO A 130 0.53 9.47 -24.98
N ALA A 131 0.95 10.42 -24.15
CA ALA A 131 0.75 11.83 -24.46
C ALA A 131 1.55 12.14 -25.73
N ALA A 132 0.89 12.73 -26.73
CA ALA A 132 1.60 13.27 -27.89
C ALA A 132 2.57 14.32 -27.36
N GLU A 133 3.85 14.14 -27.66
CA GLU A 133 4.87 15.15 -27.41
C GLU A 133 4.52 16.36 -28.29
N GLU A 134 4.16 17.49 -27.67
CA GLU A 134 4.12 18.79 -28.33
C GLU A 134 5.54 19.29 -28.63
#